data_AF-B5H5Q3-F1
#
_entry.id   AF-B5H5Q3-F1
#
_cell.length_a   1.000
_cell.length_b   1.000
_cell.length_c   1.000
_cell.angle_alpha   90.00
_cell.angle_beta   90.00
_cell.angle_gamma   90.00
#
_symmetry.space_group_name_H-M   'P 1'
#
loop_
_entity.id
_entity.type
_entity.pdbx_description
1 polymer ?
#
loop_
_entity_poly.entity_id
_entity_poly.type
_entity_poly.pdbx_seq_one_letter_code
_entity_poly.pdbx_strand_id
1 'polypeptide(L)'
;MAGRLGDQGGARPDGGVVNWLLVMVGAALGAPLRYLTDRAVQVRHDSVFPWGTFVVNAAGSLLLGAVAGAAVSSPAYTLLGTGLCGALTTYSTFSYETLRLAERG
;
A
#
# COMPACT_ATOMS: atom_id res chain seq x y z
N MET A 1 -7.84 -29.75 40.47
CA MET A 1 -9.15 -29.10 40.20
C MET A 1 -9.19 -27.83 41.03
N ALA A 2 -9.56 -26.69 40.42
CA ALA A 2 -9.40 -25.29 40.89
C ALA A 2 -7.97 -24.75 40.79
N GLY A 3 -7.64 -23.66 40.10
CA GLY A 3 -8.42 -22.73 39.28
C GLY A 3 -7.43 -21.67 38.78
N ARG A 4 -7.02 -21.75 37.51
CA ARG A 4 -6.21 -20.70 36.85
C ARG A 4 -7.14 -19.54 36.50
N LEU A 5 -7.29 -18.61 37.43
CA LEU A 5 -7.82 -17.27 37.20
C LEU A 5 -6.71 -16.27 37.53
N GLY A 6 -6.46 -15.36 36.60
CA GLY A 6 -5.58 -14.20 36.82
C GLY A 6 -4.26 -14.28 36.06
N ASP A 7 -4.30 -14.00 34.77
CA ASP A 7 -3.65 -12.79 34.24
C ASP A 7 -3.99 -12.63 32.74
N GLN A 8 -5.20 -12.10 32.48
CA GLN A 8 -5.65 -11.67 31.14
C GLN A 8 -5.81 -10.13 31.16
N GLY A 9 -4.78 -9.42 31.64
CA GLY A 9 -4.86 -7.99 31.92
C GLY A 9 -3.65 -7.22 31.43
N GLY A 10 -3.49 -7.09 30.10
CA GLY A 10 -2.37 -6.33 29.53
C GLY A 10 -2.57 -5.87 28.10
N ALA A 11 -3.79 -5.47 27.70
CA ALA A 11 -3.96 -4.72 26.47
C ALA A 11 -3.26 -3.36 26.64
N ARG A 12 -2.05 -3.20 26.08
CA ARG A 12 -1.37 -1.92 25.93
C ARG A 12 -2.21 -1.03 24.98
N PRO A 13 -2.93 0.02 25.46
CA PRO A 13 -3.91 0.76 24.66
C PRO A 13 -3.29 1.74 23.64
N ASP A 14 -1.98 1.78 23.55
CA ASP A 14 -1.17 2.80 22.88
C ASP A 14 -0.53 2.30 21.58
N GLY A 15 -0.32 0.99 21.44
CA GLY A 15 0.29 0.39 20.25
C GLY A 15 -0.63 0.36 19.01
N GLY A 16 -1.95 0.25 19.20
CA GLY A 16 -2.91 0.14 18.09
C GLY A 16 -3.21 1.47 17.40
N VAL A 17 -3.45 2.54 18.17
CA VAL A 17 -3.80 3.86 17.62
C VAL A 17 -2.62 4.49 16.87
N VAL A 18 -1.41 4.39 17.42
CA VAL A 18 -0.19 4.87 16.74
C VAL A 18 0.01 4.13 15.42
N ASN A 19 -0.27 2.83 15.37
CA ASN A 19 -0.19 2.04 14.14
C ASN A 19 -1.18 2.57 13.07
N TRP A 20 -2.42 2.86 13.45
CA TRP A 20 -3.42 3.41 12.52
C TRP A 20 -3.05 4.80 11.99
N LEU A 21 -2.54 5.69 12.86
CA LEU A 21 -2.09 7.02 12.43
C LEU A 21 -0.96 6.92 11.39
N LEU A 22 -0.01 6.01 11.59
CA LEU A 22 1.07 5.77 10.63
C LEU A 22 0.54 5.24 9.29
N VAL A 23 -0.40 4.29 9.30
CA VAL A 23 -1.06 3.83 8.07
C VAL A 23 -1.76 5.00 7.37
N MET A 24 -2.53 5.81 8.10
CA MET A 24 -3.27 6.94 7.53
C MET A 24 -2.34 7.99 6.92
N VAL A 25 -1.25 8.33 7.59
CA VAL A 25 -0.26 9.29 7.05
C VAL A 25 0.41 8.73 5.80
N GLY A 26 0.85 7.47 5.83
CA GLY A 26 1.44 6.82 4.66
C GLY A 26 0.46 6.78 3.49
N ALA A 27 -0.79 6.41 3.75
CA ALA A 27 -1.84 6.34 2.73
C ALA A 27 -2.22 7.72 2.17
N ALA A 28 -2.28 8.75 3.02
CA ALA A 28 -2.55 10.13 2.63
C ALA A 28 -1.48 10.69 1.70
N LEU A 29 -0.25 10.17 1.74
CA LEU A 29 0.81 10.49 0.79
C LEU A 29 0.78 9.57 -0.44
N GLY A 30 0.54 8.28 -0.24
CA GLY A 30 0.57 7.27 -1.31
C GLY A 30 -0.55 7.43 -2.33
N ALA A 31 -1.77 7.75 -1.89
CA ALA A 31 -2.91 7.89 -2.79
C ALA A 31 -2.78 9.10 -3.76
N PRO A 32 -2.40 10.32 -3.32
CA PRO A 32 -2.11 11.41 -4.23
C PRO A 32 -0.92 11.11 -5.15
N LEU A 33 0.13 10.48 -4.63
CA LEU A 33 1.29 10.11 -5.45
C LEU A 33 0.90 9.13 -6.56
N ARG A 34 0.06 8.13 -6.24
CA ARG A 34 -0.54 7.23 -7.23
C ARG A 34 -1.30 8.00 -8.29
N TYR A 35 -2.23 8.86 -7.87
CA TYR A 35 -3.06 9.64 -8.79
C TYR A 35 -2.21 10.50 -9.74
N LEU A 36 -1.24 11.25 -9.21
CA LEU A 36 -0.40 12.13 -10.01
C LEU A 36 0.53 11.34 -10.95
N THR A 37 1.13 10.25 -10.46
CA THR A 37 2.04 9.42 -11.26
C THR A 37 1.30 8.69 -12.37
N ASP A 38 0.16 8.08 -12.05
CA ASP A 38 -0.71 7.40 -13.02
C ASP A 38 -1.10 8.36 -14.16
N ARG A 39 -1.61 9.55 -13.82
CA ARG A 39 -2.00 10.57 -14.81
C ARG A 39 -0.81 11.08 -15.62
N ALA A 40 0.30 11.37 -14.97
CA ALA A 40 1.50 11.87 -15.64
C ALA A 40 2.04 10.84 -16.64
N VAL A 41 2.14 9.58 -16.26
CA VAL A 41 2.61 8.51 -17.14
C VAL A 41 1.59 8.26 -18.26
N GLN A 42 0.30 8.11 -17.94
CA GLN A 42 -0.71 7.77 -18.94
C GLN A 42 -0.83 8.84 -20.05
N VAL A 43 -0.70 10.13 -19.73
CA VAL A 43 -0.77 11.21 -20.74
C VAL A 43 0.41 11.19 -21.72
N ARG A 44 1.53 10.56 -21.36
CA ARG A 44 2.71 10.44 -22.22
C ARG A 44 2.66 9.23 -23.16
N HIS A 45 1.71 8.32 -22.96
CA HIS A 45 1.57 7.08 -23.71
C HIS A 45 0.20 7.02 -24.39
N ASP A 46 0.17 7.22 -25.71
CA ASP A 46 -1.03 7.03 -26.52
C ASP A 46 -1.18 5.55 -26.92
N SER A 47 -1.49 4.70 -25.94
CA SER A 47 -1.65 3.27 -26.14
C SER A 47 -2.81 2.71 -25.34
N VAL A 48 -3.38 1.60 -25.80
CA VAL A 48 -4.44 0.85 -25.11
C VAL A 48 -3.95 0.27 -23.77
N PHE A 49 -2.64 0.04 -23.64
CA PHE A 49 -2.03 -0.47 -22.43
C PHE A 49 -2.02 0.58 -21.30
N PRO A 50 -2.41 0.20 -20.06
CA PRO A 50 -2.49 1.11 -18.92
C PRO A 50 -1.11 1.37 -18.28
N TRP A 51 -0.26 2.13 -18.97
CA TRP A 51 1.09 2.45 -18.49
C TRP A 51 1.09 3.14 -17.12
N GLY A 52 0.11 4.01 -16.84
CA GLY A 52 0.00 4.68 -15.55
C GLY A 52 -0.09 3.69 -14.38
N THR A 53 -1.07 2.79 -14.45
CA THR A 53 -1.34 1.82 -13.39
C THR A 53 -0.24 0.75 -13.31
N PHE A 54 0.37 0.38 -14.43
CA PHE A 54 1.54 -0.50 -14.43
C PHE A 54 2.72 0.12 -13.66
N VAL A 55 3.07 1.37 -13.95
CA VAL A 55 4.22 2.05 -13.34
C VAL A 55 4.04 2.22 -11.83
N VAL A 56 2.85 2.65 -11.36
CA VAL A 56 2.62 2.82 -9.91
C VAL A 56 2.69 1.48 -9.16
N ASN A 57 2.21 0.38 -9.76
CA ASN A 57 2.31 -0.96 -9.16
C ASN A 57 3.75 -1.47 -9.16
N ALA A 58 4.49 -1.32 -10.26
CA ALA A 58 5.88 -1.75 -10.36
C ALA A 58 6.79 -0.96 -9.40
N ALA A 59 6.66 0.37 -9.38
CA ALA A 59 7.43 1.23 -8.48
C ALA A 59 7.08 0.99 -7.01
N GLY A 60 5.79 0.87 -6.69
CA GLY A 60 5.34 0.57 -5.33
C GLY A 60 5.79 -0.80 -4.84
N SER A 61 5.78 -1.82 -5.71
CA SER A 61 6.28 -3.17 -5.36
C SER A 61 7.79 -3.19 -5.16
N LEU A 62 8.55 -2.46 -5.99
CA LEU A 62 10.00 -2.32 -5.81
C LEU A 62 10.33 -1.61 -4.49
N LEU A 63 9.63 -0.52 -4.19
CA LEU A 63 9.79 0.21 -2.93
C LEU A 63 9.44 -0.67 -1.73
N LEU A 64 8.34 -1.43 -1.81
CA LEU A 64 7.95 -2.37 -0.76
C LEU A 64 9.00 -3.46 -0.55
N GLY A 65 9.56 -4.00 -1.64
CA GLY A 65 10.65 -4.97 -1.59
C GLY A 65 11.90 -4.38 -0.91
N ALA A 66 12.26 -3.13 -1.22
CA ALA A 66 13.38 -2.44 -0.58
C ALA A 66 13.13 -2.20 0.92
N VAL A 67 11.92 -1.77 1.30
CA VAL A 67 11.51 -1.55 2.69
C VAL A 67 11.53 -2.86 3.48
N ALA A 68 11.02 -3.95 2.89
CA ALA A 68 11.03 -5.28 3.50
C ALA A 68 12.45 -5.83 3.65
N GLY A 69 13.28 -5.70 2.60
CA GLY A 69 14.66 -6.19 2.59
C GLY A 69 15.60 -5.43 3.51
N ALA A 70 15.34 -4.14 3.74
CA ALA A 70 16.13 -3.30 4.66
C ALA A 70 15.85 -3.59 6.15
N ALA A 71 14.88 -4.47 6.47
CA ALA A 71 14.52 -4.85 7.83
C ALA A 71 14.28 -3.64 8.76
N VAL A 72 13.53 -2.65 8.28
CA VAL A 72 13.22 -1.42 9.03
C VAL A 72 12.39 -1.70 10.28
N SER A 73 12.34 -0.74 11.20
CA SER A 73 11.52 -0.84 12.41
C SER A 73 10.04 -1.01 12.09
N SER A 74 9.29 -1.67 12.97
CA SER A 74 7.84 -1.91 12.79
C SER A 74 7.05 -0.63 12.47
N PRO A 75 7.23 0.51 13.18
CA PRO A 75 6.57 1.76 12.81
C PRO A 75 6.90 2.27 11.41
N ALA A 76 8.16 2.14 10.98
CA ALA A 76 8.59 2.52 9.65
C ALA A 76 7.97 1.61 8.58
N TYR A 77 7.86 0.30 8.85
CA TYR A 77 7.19 -0.64 7.96
C TYR A 77 5.69 -0.37 7.84
N THR A 78 5.00 -0.04 8.95
CA THR A 78 3.60 0.37 8.92
C THR A 78 3.40 1.61 8.05
N LEU A 79 4.23 2.63 8.23
CA LEU A 79 4.13 3.89 7.49
C LEU A 79 4.43 3.69 6.00
N LEU A 80 5.57 3.06 5.69
CA LEU A 80 6.11 2.98 4.33
C LEU A 80 5.55 1.77 3.57
N GLY A 81 5.51 0.60 4.18
CA GLY A 81 5.01 -0.62 3.57
C GLY A 81 3.49 -0.63 3.50
N THR A 82 2.83 -0.65 4.67
CA THR A 82 1.36 -0.76 4.73
C THR A 82 0.67 0.51 4.25
N GLY A 83 1.11 1.68 4.71
CA GLY A 83 0.51 2.97 4.35
C GLY A 83 0.87 3.41 2.92
N LEU A 84 2.12 3.83 2.71
CA LEU A 84 2.58 4.44 1.46
C LEU A 84 2.52 3.47 0.28
N CYS A 85 3.23 2.33 0.35
CA CYS A 85 3.25 1.36 -0.75
C CYS A 85 1.86 0.74 -0.97
N GLY A 86 1.11 0.46 0.10
CA GLY A 86 -0.26 -0.03 0.02
C GLY A 86 -1.20 0.91 -0.72
N ALA A 87 -1.11 2.23 -0.51
CA ALA A 87 -1.94 3.21 -1.20
C ALA A 87 -1.37 3.65 -2.58
N LEU A 88 -0.07 3.49 -2.80
CA LEU A 88 0.59 3.74 -4.08
C LEU A 88 0.27 2.65 -5.12
N THR A 89 0.16 1.40 -4.69
CA THR A 89 -0.24 0.27 -5.53
C THR A 89 -1.76 0.13 -5.61
N THR A 90 -2.28 -0.57 -6.62
CA THR A 90 -3.72 -0.82 -6.76
C THR A 90 -3.99 -2.07 -7.58
N TYR A 91 -4.74 -3.01 -7.00
CA TYR A 91 -5.21 -4.20 -7.72
C TYR A 91 -6.54 -3.98 -8.43
N SER A 92 -7.45 -3.19 -7.85
CA SER A 92 -8.79 -2.98 -8.40
C SER A 92 -8.74 -2.29 -9.77
N THR A 93 -7.95 -1.22 -9.89
CA THR A 93 -7.73 -0.52 -11.15
C THR A 93 -7.03 -1.41 -12.17
N PHE A 94 -5.96 -2.10 -11.75
CA PHE A 94 -5.20 -2.99 -12.63
C PHE A 94 -6.07 -4.13 -13.19
N SER A 95 -6.90 -4.74 -12.35
CA SER A 95 -7.82 -5.80 -12.78
C SER A 95 -8.87 -5.28 -13.77
N TYR A 96 -9.48 -4.12 -13.50
CA TYR A 96 -10.44 -3.50 -14.41
C TYR A 96 -9.82 -3.18 -15.78
N GLU A 97 -8.62 -2.60 -15.79
CA GLU A 97 -7.94 -2.25 -17.04
C GLU A 97 -7.45 -3.49 -17.80
N THR A 98 -7.02 -4.53 -17.09
CA THR A 98 -6.67 -5.82 -17.69
C THR A 98 -7.86 -6.45 -18.38
N LEU A 99 -9.04 -6.46 -17.72
CA LEU A 99 -10.27 -6.96 -18.33
C LEU A 99 -10.63 -6.15 -19.58
N ARG A 100 -10.57 -4.82 -19.50
CA ARG A 100 -10.84 -3.94 -20.64
C ARG A 100 -9.85 -4.14 -21.80
N LEU A 101 -8.58 -4.40 -21.49
CA LEU A 101 -7.56 -4.71 -22.49
C LEU A 101 -7.81 -6.07 -23.14
N ALA A 102 -8.25 -7.09 -22.39
CA ALA A 102 -8.61 -8.39 -22.94
C ALA A 102 -9.87 -8.32 -23.85
N GLU A 103 -10.80 -7.42 -23.55
CA GLU A 103 -12.02 -7.23 -24.35
C GLU A 103 -11.81 -6.41 -25.62
N ARG A 104 -10.84 -5.47 -25.63
CA ARG A 104 -10.74 -4.42 -26.65
C ARG A 104 -9.34 -4.20 -27.26
N GLY A 105 -8.33 -4.88 -26.75
CA GLY A 105 -6.96 -4.90 -27.30
C GLY A 105 -6.78 -6.04 -28.30
#